data_AF-A0A7S3DRU8-F1
#
_entry.id   AF-A0A7S3DRU8-F1
#
_cell.length_a   1.000
_cell.length_b   1.000
_cell.length_c   1.000
_cell.angle_alpha   90.00
_cell.angle_beta   90.00
_cell.angle_gamma   90.00
#
_symmetry.space_group_name_H-M   'P 1'
#
loop_
_entity.id
_entity.type
_entity.pdbx_description
1 polymer ?
#
loop_
_entity_poly.entity_id
_entity_poly.type
_entity_poly.pdbx_seq_one_letter_code
_entity_poly.pdbx_strand_id
1 'polypeptide(L)'
;HRTPLTKTDKISTRLLTDMTRSISIDGNTVAVGYSPPIYPFGQGGSVTIFDIQKERFHKKQIITGLFSSFFGLSVALHKDDLVIGAPEEVYVYQRRSRGGHRFERKQMLTAANTKKGEMNLFGQNVAVQDNTILVGAYLKDGPGGGSAYVFSRKEPGSKWMHEQELKGEGDVVLGIQ
;
A
#
# COMPACT_ATOMS: atom_id res chain seq x y z
N HIS A 1 -21.78 13.57 45.60
CA HIS A 1 -22.92 12.99 44.85
C HIS A 1 -22.48 12.69 43.42
N ARG A 2 -22.36 11.42 43.06
CA ARG A 2 -22.13 10.98 41.68
C ARG A 2 -23.48 10.92 40.98
N THR A 3 -23.66 11.73 39.96
CA THR A 3 -24.79 11.61 39.03
C THR A 3 -24.49 10.44 38.08
N PRO A 4 -25.39 9.47 37.89
CA PRO A 4 -25.16 8.38 36.94
C PRO A 4 -25.38 8.90 35.52
N LEU A 5 -24.44 8.64 34.61
CA LEU A 5 -24.66 8.82 33.18
C LEU A 5 -25.53 7.65 32.69
N THR A 6 -26.82 7.89 32.53
CA THR A 6 -27.72 7.07 31.71
C THR A 6 -27.90 7.74 30.35
N LYS A 7 -27.19 7.24 29.34
CA LYS A 7 -27.75 7.16 27.99
C LYS A 7 -26.89 6.27 27.12
N THR A 8 -27.46 5.11 26.83
CA THR A 8 -27.51 4.44 25.55
C THR A 8 -27.38 5.40 24.38
N ASP A 9 -26.16 5.82 24.05
CA ASP A 9 -25.82 6.39 22.76
C ASP A 9 -24.81 5.47 22.10
N LYS A 10 -25.38 4.50 21.38
CA LYS A 10 -24.77 3.86 20.24
C LYS A 10 -23.34 3.41 20.50
N ILE A 11 -23.22 2.27 21.18
CA ILE A 11 -22.38 1.20 20.63
C ILE A 11 -22.95 0.94 19.23
N SER A 12 -22.60 1.82 18.30
CA SER A 12 -22.78 1.60 16.88
C SER A 12 -22.05 0.30 16.66
N THR A 13 -22.85 -0.69 16.33
CA THR A 13 -22.49 -1.91 15.62
C THR A 13 -21.69 -1.55 14.38
N ARG A 14 -20.47 -1.03 14.57
CA ARG A 14 -19.41 -1.03 13.57
C ARG A 14 -18.80 -2.43 13.53
N LEU A 15 -19.69 -3.43 13.39
CA LEU A 15 -19.36 -4.76 12.93
C LEU A 15 -19.24 -4.68 11.40
N LEU A 16 -18.26 -3.91 10.95
CA LEU A 16 -17.71 -3.93 9.60
C LEU A 16 -16.20 -3.72 9.80
N THR A 17 -15.53 -4.78 10.26
CA THR A 17 -14.11 -5.08 9.96
C THR A 17 -13.24 -3.85 9.65
N ASP A 18 -12.91 -3.03 10.66
CA ASP A 18 -11.94 -1.93 10.57
C ASP A 18 -10.50 -2.50 10.40
N MET A 19 -10.25 -3.28 9.35
CA MET A 19 -8.95 -3.90 9.10
C MET A 19 -8.05 -2.94 8.34
N THR A 20 -7.42 -2.05 9.09
CA THR A 20 -6.17 -1.42 8.63
C THR A 20 -5.19 -2.53 8.23
N ARG A 21 -4.67 -2.49 7.01
CA ARG A 21 -3.74 -3.50 6.47
C ARG A 21 -2.29 -3.03 6.50
N SER A 22 -2.08 -1.75 6.30
CA SER A 22 -0.74 -1.19 6.19
C SER A 22 -0.72 0.24 6.72
N ILE A 23 0.43 0.66 7.21
CA ILE A 23 0.70 2.02 7.61
C ILE A 23 2.08 2.43 7.12
N SER A 24 2.22 3.67 6.68
CA SER A 24 3.51 4.30 6.42
C SER A 24 3.49 5.72 6.96
N ILE A 25 4.63 6.18 7.45
CA ILE A 25 4.81 7.56 7.92
C ILE A 25 6.11 8.10 7.35
N ASP A 26 6.07 9.35 6.89
CA ASP A 26 7.27 10.13 6.60
C ASP A 26 7.05 11.60 7.02
N GLY A 27 7.94 12.09 7.88
CA GLY A 27 7.77 13.34 8.60
C GLY A 27 6.39 13.43 9.27
N ASN A 28 5.62 14.44 8.89
CA ASN A 28 4.28 14.67 9.43
C ASN A 28 3.16 14.01 8.61
N THR A 29 3.48 13.31 7.51
CA THR A 29 2.47 12.64 6.68
C THR A 29 2.34 11.18 7.09
N VAL A 30 1.12 10.72 7.36
CA VAL A 30 0.80 9.30 7.59
C VAL A 30 -0.14 8.82 6.51
N ALA A 31 0.10 7.63 5.97
CA ALA A 31 -0.82 6.92 5.11
C ALA A 31 -1.27 5.63 5.77
N VAL A 32 -2.58 5.40 5.80
CA VAL A 32 -3.22 4.22 6.39
C VAL A 32 -3.99 3.50 5.30
N GLY A 33 -3.55 2.29 4.97
CA GLY A 33 -4.19 1.41 4.01
C GLY A 33 -5.31 0.59 4.65
N TYR A 34 -6.47 0.61 4.02
CA TYR A 34 -7.62 -0.22 4.34
C TYR A 34 -7.91 -1.09 3.12
N SER A 35 -7.89 -2.39 3.29
CA SER A 35 -8.25 -3.32 2.23
C SER A 35 -9.21 -4.35 2.80
N PRO A 36 -10.49 -4.33 2.40
CA PRO A 36 -11.49 -5.24 2.94
C PRO A 36 -11.14 -6.69 2.59
N PRO A 37 -11.50 -7.67 3.43
CA PRO A 37 -11.52 -9.07 3.00
C PRO A 37 -12.46 -9.21 1.78
N ILE A 38 -12.23 -10.20 0.92
CA ILE A 38 -12.96 -10.39 -0.34
C ILE A 38 -14.46 -10.36 -0.06
N TYR A 39 -15.13 -9.31 -0.52
CA TYR A 39 -16.59 -9.25 -0.60
C TYR A 39 -17.01 -9.45 -2.06
N PRO A 40 -18.12 -10.17 -2.31
CA PRO A 40 -18.62 -10.41 -3.67
C PRO A 40 -19.10 -9.14 -4.40
N PHE A 41 -19.06 -7.97 -3.75
CA PHE A 41 -19.51 -6.69 -4.29
C PHE A 41 -18.39 -5.65 -4.33
N GLY A 42 -17.36 -5.87 -5.15
CA GLY A 42 -16.58 -4.81 -5.84
C GLY A 42 -16.03 -3.62 -5.03
N GLN A 43 -15.99 -3.67 -3.70
CA GLN A 43 -15.46 -2.58 -2.89
C GLN A 43 -13.94 -2.67 -2.94
N GLY A 44 -13.34 -1.84 -3.79
CA GLY A 44 -11.90 -1.64 -3.74
C GLY A 44 -11.50 -1.01 -2.41
N GLY A 45 -10.27 -1.28 -1.98
CA GLY A 45 -9.76 -0.72 -0.74
C GLY A 45 -9.46 0.78 -0.86
N SER A 46 -8.90 1.36 0.19
CA SER A 46 -8.60 2.78 0.25
C SER A 46 -7.31 3.05 1.02
N VAL A 47 -6.71 4.21 0.76
CA VAL A 47 -5.62 4.75 1.56
C VAL A 47 -6.04 6.11 2.08
N THR A 48 -6.03 6.26 3.40
CA THR A 48 -6.34 7.53 4.06
C THR A 48 -5.05 8.24 4.44
N ILE A 49 -4.93 9.51 4.04
CA ILE A 49 -3.80 10.37 4.36
C ILE A 49 -4.16 11.25 5.55
N PHE A 50 -3.28 11.24 6.55
CA PHE A 50 -3.33 12.11 7.71
C PHE A 50 -2.10 13.01 7.75
N ASP A 51 -2.27 14.17 8.36
CA ASP A 51 -1.20 15.08 8.71
C ASP A 51 -1.12 15.25 10.23
N ILE A 52 0.09 15.21 10.76
CA ILE A 52 0.37 15.36 12.20
C ILE A 52 0.61 16.85 12.46
N GLN A 53 -0.27 17.46 13.25
CA GLN A 53 -0.14 18.84 13.70
C GLN A 53 -0.40 18.91 15.20
N LYS A 54 0.56 19.45 15.97
CA LYS A 54 0.47 19.56 17.43
C LYS A 54 0.03 18.25 18.09
N GLU A 55 0.70 17.16 17.73
CA GLU A 55 0.43 15.79 18.23
C GLU A 55 -0.96 15.23 17.90
N ARG A 56 -1.68 15.85 16.94
CA ARG A 56 -2.99 15.39 16.49
C ARG A 56 -2.99 15.02 15.01
N PHE A 57 -3.70 13.95 14.69
CA PHE A 57 -3.89 13.46 13.33
C PHE A 57 -5.10 14.12 12.67
N HIS A 58 -4.88 14.77 11.54
CA HIS A 58 -5.92 15.41 10.74
C HIS A 58 -6.05 14.70 9.40
N LYS A 59 -7.21 14.10 9.12
CA LYS A 59 -7.47 13.48 7.82
C LYS A 59 -7.43 14.54 6.72
N LYS A 60 -6.62 14.34 5.68
CA LYS A 60 -6.46 15.26 4.55
C LYS A 60 -7.02 14.71 3.25
N GLN A 61 -6.93 13.40 3.04
CA GLN A 61 -7.36 12.77 1.80
C GLN A 61 -7.79 11.32 2.03
N ILE A 62 -8.75 10.84 1.24
CA ILE A 62 -9.01 9.41 1.05
C ILE A 62 -8.78 9.13 -0.44
N ILE A 63 -7.97 8.13 -0.73
CA ILE A 63 -7.70 7.62 -2.08
C ILE A 63 -8.40 6.27 -2.17
N THR A 64 -9.38 6.12 -3.07
CA THR A 64 -10.13 4.88 -3.24
C THR A 64 -9.67 4.14 -4.49
N GLY A 65 -9.35 2.86 -4.35
CA GLY A 65 -9.17 1.96 -5.48
C GLY A 65 -10.52 1.68 -6.10
N LEU A 66 -10.75 2.15 -7.32
CA LEU A 66 -11.93 1.74 -8.08
C LEU A 66 -11.55 0.44 -8.81
N PHE A 67 -12.30 -0.63 -8.59
CA PHE A 67 -12.18 -1.92 -9.29
C PHE A 67 -10.99 -2.84 -8.93
N SER A 68 -9.98 -2.36 -8.19
CA SER A 68 -8.89 -3.20 -7.70
C SER A 68 -9.21 -3.75 -6.31
N SER A 69 -9.57 -5.03 -6.24
CA SER A 69 -9.71 -5.75 -4.97
C SER A 69 -8.40 -5.60 -4.18
N PHE A 70 -8.48 -5.29 -2.89
CA PHE A 70 -7.33 -5.10 -2.00
C PHE A 70 -6.40 -3.90 -2.27
N PHE A 71 -6.86 -2.85 -2.98
CA PHE A 71 -6.12 -1.57 -3.01
C PHE A 71 -5.76 -1.08 -1.59
N GLY A 72 -4.51 -0.70 -1.35
CA GLY A 72 -4.07 -0.35 0.01
C GLY A 72 -3.71 -1.55 0.87
N LEU A 73 -3.42 -2.70 0.26
CA LEU A 73 -2.85 -3.88 0.92
C LEU A 73 -1.46 -3.58 1.50
N SER A 74 -0.66 -2.81 0.77
CA SER A 74 0.61 -2.27 1.20
C SER A 74 0.72 -0.81 0.81
N VAL A 75 1.43 -0.03 1.64
CA VAL A 75 1.62 1.40 1.41
C VAL A 75 3.03 1.77 1.82
N ALA A 76 3.71 2.57 1.01
CA ALA A 76 4.99 3.17 1.35
C ALA A 76 4.99 4.67 1.00
N LEU A 77 5.54 5.49 1.91
CA LEU A 77 5.69 6.94 1.77
C LEU A 77 7.16 7.29 1.81
N HIS A 78 7.59 8.18 0.90
CA HIS A 78 8.87 8.88 1.01
C HIS A 78 8.78 10.23 0.30
N LYS A 79 8.98 11.30 1.06
CA LYS A 79 8.87 12.71 0.67
C LYS A 79 7.52 13.02 0.01
N ASP A 80 7.56 13.13 -1.31
CA ASP A 80 6.40 13.46 -2.14
C ASP A 80 5.79 12.23 -2.80
N ASP A 81 6.39 11.05 -2.66
CA ASP A 81 5.90 9.83 -3.28
C ASP A 81 5.10 8.99 -2.29
N LEU A 82 3.99 8.48 -2.79
CA LEU A 82 3.13 7.51 -2.14
C LEU A 82 2.95 6.33 -3.08
N VAL A 83 3.38 5.15 -2.64
CA VAL A 83 3.26 3.91 -3.39
C VAL A 83 2.21 3.05 -2.70
N ILE A 84 1.25 2.57 -3.47
CA ILE A 84 0.11 1.78 -2.97
C ILE A 84 0.07 0.46 -3.73
N GLY A 85 0.21 -0.64 -3.00
CA GLY A 85 0.09 -1.98 -3.54
C GLY A 85 -1.35 -2.47 -3.59
N ALA A 86 -1.64 -3.19 -4.67
CA ALA A 86 -2.76 -4.10 -4.84
C ALA A 86 -2.24 -5.37 -5.53
N PRO A 87 -2.96 -6.50 -5.47
CA PRO A 87 -2.60 -7.69 -6.24
C PRO A 87 -2.44 -7.36 -7.73
N GLU A 88 -1.30 -7.74 -8.29
CA GLU A 88 -0.92 -7.56 -9.71
C GLU A 88 -0.64 -6.10 -10.13
N GLU A 89 -0.89 -5.11 -9.27
CA GLU A 89 -0.82 -3.70 -9.60
C GLU A 89 -0.19 -2.87 -8.47
N VAL A 90 0.73 -1.97 -8.82
CA VAL A 90 1.24 -0.96 -7.89
C VAL A 90 0.95 0.42 -8.42
N TYR A 91 0.35 1.26 -7.58
CA TYR A 91 -0.04 2.61 -7.94
C TYR A 91 0.93 3.60 -7.32
N VAL A 92 1.52 4.45 -8.16
CA VAL A 92 2.38 5.54 -7.73
C VAL A 92 1.60 6.84 -7.77
N TYR A 93 1.53 7.46 -6.61
CA TYR A 93 0.98 8.79 -6.40
C TYR A 93 2.10 9.75 -6.02
N GLN A 94 1.95 11.00 -6.44
CA GLN A 94 2.84 12.07 -6.03
C GLN A 94 2.05 13.23 -5.43
N ARG A 95 2.62 13.85 -4.41
CA ARG A 95 2.08 15.06 -3.80
C ARG A 95 2.00 16.18 -4.84
N ARG A 96 0.83 16.81 -4.96
CA ARG A 96 0.54 17.84 -5.98
C ARG A 96 1.45 19.06 -5.85
N SER A 97 1.80 19.42 -4.63
CA SER A 97 2.72 20.52 -4.31
C SER A 97 3.56 20.13 -3.10
N ARG A 98 4.84 20.52 -3.10
CA ARG A 98 5.74 20.30 -1.95
C ARG A 98 5.14 20.91 -0.68
N GLY A 99 5.08 20.11 0.39
CA GLY A 99 4.45 20.51 1.66
C GLY A 99 2.91 20.55 1.67
N GLY A 100 2.24 20.33 0.54
CA GLY A 100 0.78 20.11 0.51
C GLY A 100 0.39 18.74 1.09
N HIS A 101 -0.88 18.37 1.08
CA HIS A 101 -1.31 17.05 1.59
C HIS A 101 -2.09 16.21 0.57
N ARG A 102 -2.25 16.74 -0.65
CA ARG A 102 -3.00 16.09 -1.71
C ARG A 102 -2.06 15.32 -2.62
N PHE A 103 -2.29 14.03 -2.74
CA PHE A 103 -1.62 13.11 -3.64
C PHE A 103 -2.45 12.89 -4.91
N GLU A 104 -1.77 12.76 -6.04
CA GLU A 104 -2.36 12.50 -7.36
C GLU A 104 -1.67 11.31 -8.02
N ARG A 105 -2.45 10.42 -8.65
CA ARG A 105 -1.90 9.25 -9.33
C ARG A 105 -1.06 9.70 -10.51
N LYS A 106 0.20 9.28 -10.56
CA LYS A 106 1.12 9.55 -11.67
C LYS A 106 1.32 8.35 -12.57
N GLN A 107 1.31 7.15 -11.99
CA GLN A 107 1.65 5.94 -12.73
C GLN A 107 1.03 4.70 -12.09
N MET A 108 0.83 3.67 -12.91
CA MET A 108 0.61 2.30 -12.48
C MET A 108 1.78 1.46 -12.96
N LEU A 109 2.30 0.61 -12.08
CA LEU A 109 3.39 -0.33 -12.32
C LEU A 109 2.79 -1.73 -12.31
N THR A 110 3.28 -2.57 -13.21
CA THR A 110 3.00 -3.99 -13.28
C THR A 110 4.33 -4.72 -13.39
N ALA A 111 4.39 -5.98 -12.97
CA ALA A 111 5.57 -6.79 -13.24
C ALA A 111 5.81 -6.86 -14.75
N ALA A 112 7.04 -6.58 -15.19
CA ALA A 112 7.41 -6.85 -16.57
C ALA A 112 7.39 -8.38 -16.78
N ASN A 113 6.84 -8.83 -17.90
CA ASN A 113 6.88 -10.24 -18.34
C ASN A 113 6.11 -11.27 -17.49
N THR A 114 5.19 -10.87 -16.61
CA THR A 114 4.31 -11.86 -15.96
C THR A 114 3.17 -12.21 -16.90
N LYS A 115 2.97 -13.51 -17.16
CA LYS A 115 1.81 -13.98 -17.93
C LYS A 115 0.56 -13.57 -17.16
N LYS A 116 -0.38 -12.92 -17.85
CA LYS A 116 -1.68 -12.55 -17.30
C LYS A 116 -2.36 -13.82 -16.76
N GLY A 117 -2.73 -13.81 -15.48
CA GLY A 117 -3.36 -14.95 -14.80
C GLY A 117 -2.43 -15.82 -13.93
N GLU A 118 -1.12 -15.57 -13.90
CA GLU A 118 -0.24 -16.16 -12.89
C GLU A 118 -0.36 -15.38 -11.57
N MET A 119 -0.88 -16.03 -10.52
CA MET A 119 -0.93 -15.46 -9.18
C MET A 119 0.49 -15.37 -8.58
N ASN A 120 1.25 -14.34 -8.95
CA ASN A 120 2.58 -14.08 -8.41
C ASN A 120 2.58 -13.12 -7.20
N LEU A 121 1.42 -12.53 -6.88
CA LEU A 121 1.23 -11.55 -5.81
C LEU A 121 2.16 -10.32 -5.91
N PHE A 122 2.45 -9.88 -7.13
CA PHE A 122 3.07 -8.57 -7.36
C PHE A 122 2.27 -7.48 -6.66
N GLY A 123 2.96 -6.55 -5.99
CA GLY A 123 2.32 -5.45 -5.26
C GLY A 123 1.86 -5.82 -3.86
N GLN A 124 2.06 -7.07 -3.41
CA GLN A 124 1.75 -7.46 -2.03
C GLN A 124 2.58 -6.67 -1.02
N ASN A 125 3.84 -6.39 -1.34
CA ASN A 125 4.72 -5.54 -0.54
C ASN A 125 5.34 -4.47 -1.43
N VAL A 126 5.41 -3.25 -0.92
CA VAL A 126 6.04 -2.12 -1.60
C VAL A 126 6.97 -1.38 -0.64
N ALA A 127 8.07 -0.87 -1.17
CA ALA A 127 8.93 0.09 -0.50
C ALA A 127 9.34 1.17 -1.49
N VAL A 128 9.57 2.38 -0.99
CA VAL A 128 10.06 3.50 -1.80
C VAL A 128 11.12 4.25 -1.03
N GLN A 129 12.22 4.57 -1.72
CA GLN A 129 13.26 5.46 -1.21
C GLN A 129 13.85 6.24 -2.38
N ASP A 130 13.81 7.55 -2.27
CA ASP A 130 14.29 8.51 -3.27
C ASP A 130 13.83 8.20 -4.71
N ASN A 131 14.70 7.62 -5.52
CA ASN A 131 14.46 7.30 -6.93
C ASN A 131 14.35 5.80 -7.19
N THR A 132 14.04 5.02 -6.15
CA THR A 132 13.87 3.57 -6.22
C THR A 132 12.56 3.14 -5.56
N ILE A 133 11.80 2.31 -6.26
CA ILE A 133 10.66 1.55 -5.73
C ILE A 133 11.02 0.07 -5.79
N LEU A 134 10.76 -0.66 -4.71
CA LEU A 134 10.80 -2.11 -4.67
C LEU A 134 9.38 -2.65 -4.58
N VAL A 135 9.09 -3.66 -5.38
CA VAL A 135 7.80 -4.35 -5.37
C VAL A 135 8.01 -5.86 -5.22
N GLY A 136 7.50 -6.44 -4.14
CA GLY A 136 7.53 -7.88 -3.95
C GLY A 136 6.51 -8.61 -4.83
N ALA A 137 6.89 -9.79 -5.31
CA ALA A 137 6.06 -10.78 -5.97
C ALA A 137 6.33 -12.15 -5.32
N TYR A 138 5.64 -12.39 -4.20
CA TYR A 138 5.89 -13.53 -3.30
C TYR A 138 5.74 -14.91 -3.97
N LEU A 139 4.80 -15.05 -4.91
CA LEU A 139 4.53 -16.33 -5.59
C LEU A 139 5.11 -16.37 -7.01
N LYS A 140 6.06 -15.50 -7.32
CA LYS A 140 6.76 -15.57 -8.60
C LYS A 140 7.47 -16.93 -8.70
N ASP A 141 7.21 -17.65 -9.79
CA ASP A 141 7.70 -19.01 -10.05
C ASP A 141 7.08 -20.10 -9.16
N GLY A 142 5.98 -19.80 -8.47
CA GLY A 142 5.19 -20.77 -7.70
C GLY A 142 5.55 -20.84 -6.20
N PRO A 143 5.02 -21.84 -5.47
CA PRO A 143 5.26 -22.01 -4.04
C PRO A 143 6.76 -22.20 -3.74
N GLY A 144 7.29 -21.43 -2.78
CA GLY A 144 8.72 -21.45 -2.44
C GLY A 144 9.61 -20.62 -3.37
N GLY A 145 9.04 -20.06 -4.44
CA GLY A 145 9.67 -19.00 -5.22
C GLY A 145 9.55 -17.63 -4.56
N GLY A 146 9.73 -16.59 -5.36
CA GLY A 146 9.65 -15.22 -4.91
C GLY A 146 10.63 -14.32 -5.63
N SER A 147 10.20 -13.11 -5.93
CA SER A 147 11.07 -12.10 -6.53
C SER A 147 10.68 -10.71 -6.05
N ALA A 148 11.61 -9.77 -6.17
CA ALA A 148 11.34 -8.35 -6.01
C ALA A 148 11.70 -7.61 -7.29
N TYR A 149 10.84 -6.71 -7.72
CA TYR A 149 11.03 -5.89 -8.91
C TYR A 149 11.50 -4.50 -8.50
N VAL A 150 12.59 -4.05 -9.12
CA VAL A 150 13.16 -2.72 -8.92
C VAL A 150 12.64 -1.80 -10.01
N PHE A 151 12.05 -0.69 -9.61
CA PHE A 151 11.73 0.41 -10.50
C PHE A 151 12.54 1.63 -10.11
N SER A 152 13.16 2.27 -11.09
CA SER A 152 13.91 3.50 -10.88
C SER A 152 13.43 4.63 -11.77
N ARG A 153 13.77 5.85 -11.38
CA ARG A 153 13.53 7.07 -12.15
C ARG A 153 14.79 7.92 -12.16
N LYS A 154 14.96 8.76 -13.18
CA LYS A 154 16.15 9.59 -13.32
C LYS A 154 16.18 10.73 -12.30
N GLU A 155 15.03 11.32 -12.05
CA GLU A 155 14.86 12.47 -11.16
C GLU A 155 13.46 12.49 -10.51
N PRO A 156 13.28 13.17 -9.37
CA PRO A 156 11.97 13.27 -8.71
C PRO A 156 10.87 13.80 -9.65
N GLY A 157 9.76 13.07 -9.75
CA GLY A 157 8.63 13.41 -10.63
C GLY A 157 8.73 12.92 -12.07
N SER A 158 9.88 12.35 -12.48
CA SER A 158 9.99 11.62 -13.74
C SER A 158 9.33 10.24 -13.67
N LYS A 159 9.11 9.61 -14.84
CA LYS A 159 8.47 8.30 -14.96
C LYS A 159 9.35 7.20 -14.34
N TRP A 160 8.70 6.29 -13.61
CA TRP A 160 9.33 5.07 -13.08
C TRP A 160 9.46 4.02 -14.18
N MET A 161 10.61 3.39 -14.25
CA MET A 161 10.96 2.38 -15.24
C MET A 161 11.41 1.12 -14.53
N HIS A 162 10.98 -0.04 -15.00
CA HIS A 162 11.50 -1.31 -14.51
C HIS A 162 12.99 -1.40 -14.84
N GLU A 163 13.81 -1.65 -13.82
CA GLU A 163 15.26 -1.72 -13.95
C GLU A 163 15.73 -3.18 -13.91
N GLN A 164 15.32 -3.93 -12.90
CA GLN A 164 15.74 -5.32 -12.71
C GLN A 164 14.78 -6.11 -11.83
N GLU A 165 14.88 -7.44 -11.95
CA GLU A 165 14.25 -8.41 -11.05
C GLU A 165 15.32 -8.98 -10.11
N LEU A 166 15.03 -9.01 -8.81
CA LEU A 166 15.82 -9.64 -7.76
C LEU A 166 15.18 -10.97 -7.43
N LYS A 167 15.92 -12.07 -7.60
CA LYS A 167 15.46 -13.40 -7.17
C LYS A 167 15.72 -13.58 -5.69
N GLY A 168 14.70 -14.06 -4.97
CA GLY A 168 14.91 -14.59 -3.64
C GLY A 168 15.60 -15.95 -3.76
N GLU A 169 16.79 -16.08 -3.20
CA GLU A 169 17.44 -17.38 -3.02
C GLU A 169 17.26 -17.78 -1.56
N GLY A 170 16.48 -18.84 -1.32
CA GLY A 170 16.33 -19.43 0.00
C GLY A 170 17.01 -20.79 0.03
N ASP A 171 18.02 -20.96 0.88
CA ASP A 171 18.47 -22.30 1.27
C ASP A 171 17.38 -22.93 2.14
N VAL A 172 16.68 -23.94 1.62
CA VAL A 172 15.86 -24.80 2.46
C VAL A 172 16.82 -25.71 3.24
N VAL A 173 17.26 -25.27 4.41
CA VAL A 173 17.90 -26.18 5.37
C VAL A 173 16.78 -27.06 5.92
N LEU A 174 16.49 -28.17 5.23
CA LEU A 174 15.75 -29.27 5.82
C LEU A 174 16.63 -29.87 6.90
N GLY A 175 16.50 -29.35 8.13
CA GLY A 175 17.07 -29.98 9.31
C GLY A 175 16.40 -31.34 9.51
N ILE A 176 17.01 -32.39 8.96
CA ILE A 176 16.81 -33.76 9.43
C ILE A 176 17.77 -33.95 10.61
N GLN A 177 17.21 -34.14 11.80
CA GLN A 177 17.84 -34.87 12.90
C GLN A 177 17.12 -36.20 13.05
#